data_AF-A0A2T6KJG7-F1
#
_entry.id   AF-A0A2T6KJG7-F1
#
_cell.length_a   1.000
_cell.length_b   1.000
_cell.length_c   1.000
_cell.angle_alpha   90.00
_cell.angle_beta   90.00
_cell.angle_gamma   90.00
#
_symmetry.space_group_name_H-M   'P 1'
#
loop_
_entity.id
_entity.type
_entity.pdbx_description
1 polymer ?
#
loop_
_entity_poly.entity_id
_entity_poly.type
_entity_poly.pdbx_seq_one_letter_code
_entity_poly.pdbx_strand_id
1 'polypeptide(L)'
;MKASTFFIGLVTGVVAGSAAALFSTPQSGSELRSNVKTASSDWKEKLSQVKFQISDLKQSIARLSKETKTEIPQTIDELKQSVQLWQNQTEPIQENLQNEISSIQMAMEELEKSIAKYQKNPSPIN
;
A
#
# COMPACT_ATOMS: atom_id res chain seq x y z
N MET A 1 15.26 1.25 -8.21
CA MET A 1 15.86 0.09 -7.51
C MET A 1 15.34 -0.11 -6.08
N LYS A 2 14.79 0.90 -5.37
CA LYS A 2 14.36 0.75 -3.95
C LYS A 2 13.07 -0.06 -3.73
N ALA A 3 12.08 0.04 -4.62
CA ALA A 3 10.83 -0.71 -4.52
C ALA A 3 11.04 -2.24 -4.49
N SER A 4 12.06 -2.74 -5.21
CA SER A 4 12.41 -4.17 -5.22
C SER A 4 12.95 -4.65 -3.87
N THR A 5 13.81 -3.87 -3.21
CA THR A 5 14.34 -4.21 -1.88
C THR A 5 13.25 -4.17 -0.81
N PHE A 6 12.35 -3.18 -0.86
CA PHE A 6 11.19 -3.12 0.03
C PHE A 6 10.29 -4.35 -0.13
N PHE A 7 9.96 -4.73 -1.36
CA PHE A 7 9.13 -5.91 -1.62
C PHE A 7 9.78 -7.20 -1.13
N ILE A 8 11.09 -7.37 -1.32
CA ILE A 8 11.82 -8.52 -0.79
C ILE A 8 11.71 -8.55 0.74
N GLY A 9 11.97 -7.43 1.42
CA GLY A 9 11.85 -7.34 2.87
C GLY A 9 10.44 -7.62 3.38
N LEU A 10 9.43 -7.10 2.68
CA LEU A 10 8.01 -7.34 2.96
C LEU A 10 7.66 -8.83 2.84
N VAL A 11 8.06 -9.49 1.75
CA VAL A 11 7.81 -10.93 1.53
C VAL A 11 8.54 -11.77 2.58
N THR A 12 9.82 -11.49 2.83
CA THR A 12 10.59 -12.20 3.86
C THR A 12 9.99 -12.01 5.25
N GLY A 13 9.56 -10.79 5.59
CA GLY A 13 8.88 -10.47 6.84
C GLY A 13 7.53 -11.17 6.97
N VAL A 14 6.73 -11.24 5.90
CA VAL A 14 5.47 -11.98 5.86
C VAL A 14 5.71 -13.48 6.10
N VAL A 15 6.68 -14.09 5.40
CA VAL A 15 6.98 -15.51 5.55
C VAL A 15 7.46 -15.81 6.97
N ALA A 16 8.50 -15.11 7.44
CA ALA A 16 9.06 -15.33 8.77
C ALA A 16 8.03 -15.02 9.89
N GLY A 17 7.29 -13.92 9.76
CA GLY A 17 6.24 -13.52 10.68
C GLY A 17 5.07 -14.50 10.73
N SER A 18 4.64 -15.02 9.58
CA SER A 18 3.60 -16.05 9.51
C SER A 18 4.04 -17.36 10.18
N ALA A 19 5.29 -17.79 9.98
CA ALA A 19 5.82 -19.00 10.59
C ALA A 19 5.88 -18.85 12.13
N ALA A 20 6.36 -17.70 12.62
CA ALA A 20 6.38 -17.40 14.04
C ALA A 20 4.96 -17.30 14.64
N ALA A 21 4.04 -16.64 13.95
CA ALA A 21 2.65 -16.50 14.38
C ALA A 21 1.94 -17.88 14.42
N LEU A 22 2.13 -18.72 13.41
CA LEU A 22 1.58 -20.08 13.38
C LEU A 22 2.16 -20.95 14.50
N PHE A 23 3.45 -20.82 14.81
CA PHE A 23 4.10 -21.58 15.87
C PHE A 23 3.66 -21.14 17.27
N SER A 24 3.42 -19.84 17.47
CA SER A 24 3.17 -19.26 18.79
C SER A 24 1.69 -19.03 19.11
N THR A 25 0.77 -19.11 18.13
CA THR A 25 -0.64 -18.76 18.37
C THR A 25 -1.40 -19.90 19.04
N PRO A 26 -2.21 -19.62 20.08
CA PRO A 26 -3.11 -20.60 20.68
C PRO A 26 -4.44 -20.79 19.91
N GLN A 27 -4.68 -20.03 18.84
CA GLN A 27 -5.94 -20.03 18.07
C GLN A 27 -6.09 -21.26 17.16
N SER A 28 -7.35 -21.68 16.94
CA SER A 28 -7.65 -22.73 15.97
C SER A 28 -7.39 -22.28 14.53
N GLY A 29 -7.06 -23.22 13.63
CA GLY A 29 -6.76 -22.89 12.23
C GLY A 29 -7.91 -22.18 11.50
N SER A 30 -9.16 -22.55 11.82
CA SER A 30 -10.36 -21.90 11.29
C SER A 30 -10.52 -20.46 11.78
N GLU A 31 -10.26 -20.22 13.06
CA GLU A 31 -10.31 -18.87 13.64
C GLU A 31 -9.21 -17.99 13.04
N LEU A 32 -7.99 -18.51 12.94
CA LEU A 32 -6.88 -17.78 12.36
C LEU A 32 -7.18 -17.36 10.91
N ARG A 33 -7.70 -18.28 10.08
CA ARG A 33 -8.08 -17.96 8.70
C ARG A 33 -9.19 -16.92 8.64
N SER A 34 -10.20 -17.03 9.51
CA SER A 34 -11.29 -16.06 9.57
C SER A 34 -10.78 -14.67 9.94
N ASN A 35 -9.94 -14.60 10.99
CA ASN A 35 -9.36 -13.35 11.47
C ASN A 35 -8.46 -12.70 10.42
N VAL A 36 -7.60 -13.49 9.77
CA VAL A 36 -6.73 -13.00 8.69
C VAL A 36 -7.56 -12.47 7.52
N LYS A 37 -8.62 -13.17 7.11
CA LYS A 37 -9.49 -12.74 6.01
C LYS A 37 -10.21 -11.43 6.33
N THR A 38 -10.72 -11.27 7.54
CA THR A 38 -11.36 -10.03 7.97
C THR A 38 -10.35 -8.89 8.00
N ALA A 39 -9.22 -9.10 8.68
CA ALA A 39 -8.17 -8.10 8.75
C ALA A 39 -7.66 -7.71 7.36
N SER A 40 -7.46 -8.69 6.47
CA SER A 40 -6.96 -8.40 5.13
C SER A 40 -7.96 -7.61 4.28
N SER A 41 -9.26 -7.91 4.41
CA SER A 41 -10.31 -7.12 3.77
C SER A 41 -10.32 -5.68 4.25
N ASP A 42 -10.29 -5.46 5.58
CA ASP A 42 -10.29 -4.12 6.17
C ASP A 42 -9.08 -3.30 5.73
N TRP A 43 -7.91 -3.92 5.71
CA TRP A 43 -6.68 -3.28 5.27
C TRP A 43 -6.69 -2.99 3.76
N LYS A 44 -7.24 -3.88 2.94
CA LYS A 44 -7.38 -3.66 1.50
C LYS A 44 -8.26 -2.45 1.21
N GLU A 45 -9.36 -2.29 1.94
CA GLU A 45 -10.24 -1.12 1.84
C GLU A 45 -9.51 0.16 2.25
N LYS A 46 -8.85 0.18 3.41
CA LYS A 46 -8.08 1.33 3.89
C LYS A 46 -6.98 1.75 2.91
N LEU A 47 -6.24 0.78 2.39
CA LEU A 47 -5.18 1.02 1.40
C LEU A 47 -5.73 1.54 0.07
N SER A 48 -6.88 1.05 -0.36
CA SER A 48 -7.60 1.56 -1.54
C SER A 48 -8.03 3.02 -1.32
N GLN A 49 -8.54 3.35 -0.14
CA GLN A 49 -8.92 4.71 0.22
C GLN A 49 -7.73 5.66 0.22
N VAL A 50 -6.57 5.22 0.72
CA VAL A 50 -5.33 6.01 0.67
C VAL A 50 -4.89 6.24 -0.78
N LYS A 51 -4.92 5.20 -1.61
CA LYS A 51 -4.60 5.32 -3.05
C LYS A 51 -5.52 6.33 -3.74
N PHE A 52 -6.82 6.29 -3.44
CA PHE A 52 -7.80 7.25 -3.97
C PHE A 52 -7.47 8.69 -3.54
N GLN A 53 -7.21 8.91 -2.24
CA GLN A 53 -6.84 10.23 -1.72
C GLN A 53 -5.56 10.78 -2.38
N ILE A 54 -4.55 9.93 -2.60
CA ILE A 54 -3.32 10.32 -3.31
C ILE A 54 -3.64 10.77 -4.74
N SER A 55 -4.52 10.05 -5.44
CA SER A 55 -4.92 10.40 -6.81
C SER A 55 -5.74 11.70 -6.85
N ASP A 56 -6.65 11.88 -5.90
CA ASP A 56 -7.49 13.09 -5.80
C ASP A 56 -6.64 14.33 -5.47
N LEU A 57 -5.68 14.18 -4.56
CA LEU A 57 -4.67 15.20 -4.31
C LEU A 57 -3.92 15.52 -5.60
N LYS A 58 -3.34 14.54 -6.30
CA LYS A 58 -2.64 14.79 -7.59
C LYS A 58 -3.48 15.62 -8.56
N GLN A 59 -4.77 15.28 -8.70
CA GLN A 59 -5.67 15.98 -9.60
C GLN A 59 -5.97 17.42 -9.14
N SER A 60 -6.20 17.63 -7.85
CA SER A 60 -6.46 18.96 -7.26
C SER A 60 -5.28 19.90 -7.47
N ILE A 61 -4.06 19.39 -7.34
CA ILE A 61 -2.81 20.14 -7.56
C ILE A 61 -2.67 20.52 -9.03
N ALA A 62 -2.94 19.56 -9.94
CA ALA A 62 -2.88 19.80 -11.36
C ALA A 62 -3.92 20.84 -11.82
N ARG A 63 -5.13 20.83 -11.24
CA ARG A 63 -6.16 21.86 -11.48
C ARG A 63 -5.72 23.23 -10.98
N LEU A 64 -5.26 23.31 -9.74
CA LEU A 64 -4.76 24.55 -9.16
C LEU A 64 -3.62 25.15 -10.00
N SER A 65 -2.64 24.33 -10.37
CA SER A 65 -1.52 24.70 -11.25
C SER A 65 -1.97 25.23 -12.62
N LYS A 66 -3.11 24.76 -13.15
CA LYS A 66 -3.70 25.22 -14.41
C LYS A 66 -4.46 26.54 -14.25
N GLU A 67 -5.26 26.68 -13.20
CA GLU A 67 -6.05 27.89 -12.92
C GLU A 67 -5.13 29.08 -12.60
N THR A 68 -4.07 28.87 -11.82
CA THR A 68 -3.07 29.90 -11.50
C THR A 68 -2.33 30.42 -12.74
N LYS A 69 -2.29 29.69 -13.87
CA LYS A 69 -1.65 30.16 -15.11
C LYS A 69 -2.50 31.12 -15.93
N THR A 70 -3.81 31.22 -15.67
CA THR A 70 -4.76 31.73 -16.66
C THR A 70 -5.45 33.05 -16.25
N GLU A 71 -5.59 33.39 -14.96
CA GLU A 71 -6.63 34.37 -14.55
C GLU A 71 -6.28 35.50 -13.54
N ILE A 72 -5.07 35.65 -12.95
CA ILE A 72 -4.88 36.69 -11.88
C ILE A 72 -3.50 37.40 -11.93
N PRO A 73 -3.41 38.75 -11.87
CA PRO A 73 -2.14 39.47 -12.00
C PRO A 73 -1.45 39.78 -10.64
N GLN A 74 -0.12 39.75 -10.70
CA GLN A 74 0.90 40.32 -9.78
C GLN A 74 1.37 39.48 -8.56
N THR A 75 0.51 38.75 -7.85
CA THR A 75 0.95 37.82 -6.77
C THR A 75 1.22 36.40 -7.28
N ILE A 76 1.17 36.19 -8.61
CA ILE A 76 1.07 34.87 -9.24
C ILE A 76 2.40 34.13 -9.40
N ASP A 77 3.50 34.84 -9.63
CA ASP A 77 4.75 34.17 -10.01
C ASP A 77 5.34 33.37 -8.86
N GLU A 78 5.31 33.92 -7.64
CA GLU A 78 5.74 33.22 -6.42
C GLU A 78 4.82 32.04 -6.08
N LEU A 79 3.51 32.21 -6.23
CA LEU A 79 2.52 31.15 -5.99
C LEU A 79 2.64 30.03 -7.02
N LYS A 80 2.78 30.38 -8.31
CA LYS A 80 3.01 29.43 -9.41
C LYS A 80 4.29 28.67 -9.21
N GLN A 81 5.38 29.35 -8.84
CA GLN A 81 6.66 28.71 -8.57
C GLN A 81 6.55 27.76 -7.37
N SER A 82 5.83 28.15 -6.31
CA SER A 82 5.60 27.32 -5.13
C SER A 82 4.78 26.06 -5.45
N VAL A 83 3.69 26.20 -6.20
CA VAL A 83 2.84 25.08 -6.63
C VAL A 83 3.59 24.16 -7.58
N GLN A 84 4.35 24.70 -8.54
CA GLN A 84 5.15 23.90 -9.47
C GLN A 84 6.29 23.17 -8.77
N LEU A 85 6.99 23.84 -7.86
CA LEU A 85 8.05 23.23 -7.06
C LEU A 85 7.49 22.07 -6.24
N TRP A 86 6.38 22.31 -5.54
CA TRP A 86 5.75 21.28 -4.74
C TRP A 86 5.20 20.13 -5.59
N GLN A 87 4.61 20.42 -6.76
CA GLN A 87 4.17 19.38 -7.71
C GLN A 87 5.35 18.51 -8.17
N ASN A 88 6.45 19.13 -8.59
CA ASN A 88 7.65 18.42 -9.06
C ASN A 88 8.30 17.58 -7.97
N GLN A 89 8.29 18.04 -6.72
CA GLN A 89 8.83 17.30 -5.58
C GLN A 89 7.90 16.16 -5.13
N THR A 90 6.59 16.36 -5.22
CA THR A 90 5.59 15.45 -4.64
C THR A 90 5.12 14.39 -5.64
N GLU A 91 5.16 14.64 -6.95
CA GLU A 91 4.80 13.65 -7.98
C GLU A 91 5.58 12.32 -7.88
N PRO A 92 6.93 12.30 -7.80
CA PRO A 92 7.66 11.04 -7.64
C PRO A 92 7.37 10.36 -6.30
N ILE A 93 7.06 11.13 -5.25
CA ILE A 93 6.67 10.60 -3.93
C ILE A 93 5.30 9.92 -4.02
N GLN A 94 4.33 10.56 -4.68
CA GLN A 94 2.99 10.00 -4.91
C GLN A 94 3.04 8.71 -5.72
N GLU A 95 3.86 8.66 -6.78
CA GLU A 95 4.05 7.46 -7.59
C GLU A 95 4.68 6.33 -6.78
N ASN A 96 5.73 6.63 -6.01
CA ASN A 96 6.35 5.65 -5.14
C ASN A 96 5.39 5.11 -4.08
N LEU A 97 4.58 5.98 -3.44
CA LEU A 97 3.56 5.57 -2.47
C LEU A 97 2.50 4.67 -3.10
N GLN A 98 2.04 4.96 -4.32
CA GLN A 98 1.09 4.09 -5.03
C GLN A 98 1.68 2.70 -5.30
N ASN A 99 2.96 2.65 -5.70
CA ASN A 99 3.67 1.39 -5.93
C ASN A 99 3.87 0.59 -4.63
N GLU A 100 4.18 1.26 -3.53
CA GLU A 100 4.30 0.66 -2.20
C GLU A 100 2.95 0.11 -1.70
N ILE A 101 1.87 0.89 -1.85
CA ILE A 101 0.51 0.43 -1.51
C ILE A 101 0.14 -0.82 -2.32
N SER A 102 0.43 -0.84 -3.62
CA SER A 102 0.19 -2.01 -4.47
C SER A 102 1.00 -3.23 -4.03
N SER A 103 2.26 -3.00 -3.61
CA SER A 103 3.14 -4.05 -3.11
C SER A 103 2.62 -4.68 -1.82
N ILE A 104 2.10 -3.86 -0.91
CA ILE A 104 1.46 -4.31 0.33
C ILE A 104 0.20 -5.13 0.02
N GLN A 105 -0.66 -4.65 -0.89
CA GLN A 105 -1.86 -5.38 -1.31
C GLN A 105 -1.52 -6.77 -1.87
N MET A 106 -0.50 -6.88 -2.73
CA MET A 106 -0.05 -8.16 -3.27
C MET A 106 0.47 -9.11 -2.19
N ALA A 107 1.26 -8.60 -1.24
CA ALA A 107 1.77 -9.43 -0.15
C ALA A 107 0.66 -9.93 0.78
N MET A 108 -0.38 -9.14 1.02
CA MET A 108 -1.55 -9.57 1.77
C MET A 108 -2.33 -10.68 1.06
N GLU A 109 -2.50 -10.56 -0.27
CA GLU A 109 -3.13 -11.62 -1.06
C GLU A 109 -2.32 -12.93 -1.03
N GLU A 110 -0.99 -12.83 -1.05
CA GLU A 110 -0.11 -13.99 -0.92
C GLU A 110 -0.16 -14.58 0.51
N LEU A 111 -0.24 -13.74 1.55
CA LEU A 111 -0.46 -14.18 2.93
C LEU A 111 -1.76 -15.00 3.03
N GLU A 112 -2.89 -14.49 2.53
CA GLU A 112 -4.17 -15.20 2.52
C GLU A 112 -4.07 -16.57 1.82
N LYS A 113 -3.42 -16.61 0.65
CA LYS A 113 -3.23 -17.84 -0.12
C LYS A 113 -2.33 -18.83 0.61
N SER A 114 -1.24 -18.36 1.20
CA SER A 114 -0.27 -19.21 1.90
C SER A 114 -0.89 -19.89 3.12
N ILE A 115 -1.68 -19.14 3.91
CA ILE A 115 -2.40 -19.67 5.08
C ILE A 115 -3.47 -20.66 4.63
N ALA A 116 -4.19 -20.39 3.54
CA ALA A 116 -5.16 -21.31 2.97
C ALA A 116 -4.52 -22.61 2.41
N LYS A 117 -3.30 -22.53 1.86
CA LYS A 117 -2.58 -23.66 1.27
C LYS A 117 -1.91 -24.56 2.31
N TYR A 118 -1.27 -23.97 3.32
CA TYR A 118 -0.52 -24.71 4.35
C TYR A 118 -1.39 -25.72 5.12
N GLN A 119 -2.68 -25.48 5.27
CA GLN A 119 -3.59 -26.35 6.02
C GLN A 119 -4.34 -27.37 5.14
N LYS A 120 -4.30 -27.25 3.80
CA LYS A 120 -4.91 -28.23 2.89
C LYS A 120 -4.07 -29.51 2.73
N ASN A 121 -2.81 -29.48 3.18
CA ASN A 121 -1.91 -30.63 3.16
C ASN A 121 -1.41 -30.94 4.57
N PRO A 122 -2.16 -31.70 5.40
CA PRO A 122 -1.56 -32.28 6.59
C PRO A 122 -0.46 -33.23 6.10
N SER A 123 0.80 -32.91 6.38
CA SER A 123 1.87 -33.87 6.11
C SER A 123 1.57 -35.16 6.89
N PRO A 124 1.76 -36.34 6.30
CA PRO A 124 1.61 -37.59 7.03
C PRO A 124 2.64 -37.59 8.15
N ILE A 125 2.13 -37.75 9.37
CA ILE A 125 2.91 -37.97 10.58
C ILE A 125 3.78 -39.21 10.31
N ASN A 126 5.09 -39.08 10.48
CA ASN A 126 6.02 -40.20 10.58
C ASN A 126 6.87 -39.98 11.83
#